data_AF-A0A812PYJ0-F1
#
_entry.id   AF-A0A812PYJ0-F1
#
_cell.length_a   1.000
_cell.length_b   1.000
_cell.length_c   1.000
_cell.angle_alpha   90.00
_cell.angle_beta   90.00
_cell.angle_gamma   90.00
#
_symmetry.space_group_name_H-M   'P 1'
#
loop_
_entity.id
_entity.type
_entity.pdbx_description
1 polymer ?
#
loop_
_entity_poly.entity_id
_entity_poly.type
_entity_poly.pdbx_seq_one_letter_code
_entity_poly.pdbx_strand_id
1 'polypeptide(L)'
;MSPALVRSLLLAGCLHGVFAECNVYLETQTMTGPGVCTEDGVAAMTAPEEKQLGECLHECWASYVITSQPAKGANAALAKPERDSCSTNFEIICSTVELSCTKPFGEFPNACSGTVPLAQMQPNAYYLAFYAYSQEAGGGNSEKVLATRVVTGKEPPEICSGTYGVRKAFGDNCFGLTTNSQEAGPGRDPPQPPAIDNMPAQFPPVEPNKEPTTSTSASTSTTDPVPDNGKTVKYGLGDFLPWVAGVCALLLVIGGGLYVRRSRQAEEQRALRTSTEVEIQSVNSLNRF
;
A
#
# COMPACT_ATOMS: atom_id res chain seq x y z
N MET A 1 9.07 45.34 -23.66
CA MET A 1 9.32 44.15 -22.81
C MET A 1 9.64 42.98 -23.73
N SER A 2 10.76 42.29 -23.51
CA SER A 2 11.27 41.28 -24.46
C SER A 2 10.50 39.96 -24.33
N PRO A 3 10.06 39.33 -25.44
CA PRO A 3 9.34 38.05 -25.43
C PRO A 3 10.14 36.88 -24.83
N ALA A 4 11.46 37.04 -24.66
CA ALA A 4 12.32 36.08 -23.97
C ALA A 4 12.05 36.00 -22.45
N LEU A 5 11.57 37.09 -21.83
CA LEU A 5 11.33 37.15 -20.39
C LEU A 5 9.99 36.51 -19.99
N VAL A 6 9.00 36.54 -20.90
CA VAL A 6 7.69 35.87 -20.70
C VAL A 6 7.82 34.35 -20.82
N ARG A 7 8.72 33.83 -21.67
CA ARG A 7 9.01 32.39 -21.77
C ARG A 7 9.78 31.83 -20.57
N SER A 8 10.68 32.61 -19.95
CA SER A 8 11.36 32.18 -18.72
C SER A 8 10.44 32.13 -17.50
N LEU A 9 9.43 33.02 -17.42
CA LEU A 9 8.42 32.98 -16.36
C LEU A 9 7.41 31.83 -16.51
N LEU A 10 7.10 31.39 -17.74
CA LEU A 10 6.24 30.23 -17.97
C LEU A 10 6.93 28.88 -17.71
N LEU A 11 8.26 28.80 -17.84
CA LEU A 11 9.02 27.58 -17.52
C LEU A 11 9.34 27.44 -16.03
N ALA A 12 9.32 28.53 -15.26
CA ALA A 12 9.45 28.50 -13.80
C ALA A 12 8.11 28.22 -13.06
N GLY A 13 6.98 28.29 -13.78
CA GLY A 13 5.64 28.06 -13.25
C GLY A 13 5.18 26.60 -13.23
N CYS A 14 5.93 25.68 -13.85
CA CYS A 14 5.78 24.24 -13.62
C CYS A 14 6.51 23.88 -12.32
N LEU A 15 6.06 24.46 -11.20
CA LEU A 15 6.23 23.85 -9.89
C LEU A 15 5.59 22.48 -10.03
N HIS A 16 6.45 21.49 -10.25
CA HIS A 16 6.11 20.09 -10.13
C HIS A 16 5.48 19.96 -8.75
N GLY A 17 4.15 19.90 -8.70
CA GLY A 17 3.47 19.36 -7.53
C GLY A 17 4.08 17.99 -7.37
N VAL A 18 5.02 17.85 -6.44
CA VAL A 18 5.72 16.61 -6.22
C VAL A 18 4.63 15.66 -5.75
N PHE A 19 4.19 14.79 -6.67
CA PHE A 19 3.22 13.78 -6.37
C PHE A 19 3.88 12.85 -5.37
N ALA A 20 3.50 12.99 -4.11
CA ALA A 20 3.89 12.06 -3.08
C ALA A 20 3.08 10.79 -3.29
N GLU A 21 3.79 9.67 -3.38
CA GLU A 21 3.25 8.32 -3.53
C GLU A 21 3.93 7.42 -2.50
N CYS A 22 3.16 6.60 -1.81
CA CYS A 22 3.72 5.54 -1.00
C CYS A 22 2.99 4.21 -1.12
N ASN A 23 3.79 3.15 -1.13
CA ASN A 23 3.35 1.77 -1.18
C ASN A 23 3.42 1.19 0.22
N VAL A 24 2.27 0.79 0.73
CA VAL A 24 2.12 0.26 2.08
C VAL A 24 1.57 -1.16 2.01
N TYR A 25 2.00 -2.03 2.91
CA TYR A 25 1.52 -3.40 3.02
C TYR A 25 1.15 -3.70 4.47
N LEU A 26 0.05 -4.40 4.68
CA LEU A 26 -0.37 -4.82 6.00
C LEU A 26 0.65 -5.83 6.52
N GLU A 27 1.20 -5.58 7.70
CA GLU A 27 2.12 -6.50 8.34
C GLU A 27 1.37 -7.78 8.72
N THR A 28 1.95 -8.92 8.37
CA THR A 28 1.36 -10.24 8.62
C THR A 28 0.98 -10.38 10.09
N GLN A 29 -0.23 -10.87 10.35
CA GLN A 29 -0.76 -11.12 11.70
C GLN A 29 -0.97 -9.88 12.59
N THR A 30 -0.86 -8.66 12.06
CA THR A 30 -1.11 -7.45 12.87
C THR A 30 -2.58 -7.06 12.92
N MET A 31 -3.39 -7.56 11.99
CA MET A 31 -4.83 -7.31 11.98
C MET A 31 -5.48 -8.06 13.15
N THR A 32 -5.97 -7.31 14.12
CA THR A 32 -6.77 -7.71 15.29
C THR A 32 -8.21 -7.19 15.24
N GLY A 33 -9.17 -7.97 15.74
CA GLY A 33 -10.58 -7.59 15.80
C GLY A 33 -11.50 -8.82 15.77
N PRO A 34 -12.82 -8.64 15.76
CA PRO A 34 -13.76 -9.75 15.70
C PRO A 34 -13.86 -10.36 14.28
N GLY A 35 -14.14 -11.66 14.22
CA GLY A 35 -14.60 -12.35 13.00
C GLY A 35 -13.76 -12.05 11.76
N VAL A 36 -14.34 -11.29 10.82
CA VAL A 36 -13.75 -10.97 9.51
C VAL A 36 -12.44 -10.18 9.56
N CYS A 37 -12.08 -9.66 10.74
CA CYS A 37 -10.84 -8.92 10.92
C CYS A 37 -9.59 -9.81 10.92
N THR A 38 -9.71 -11.10 11.25
CA THR A 38 -8.57 -12.01 11.44
C THR A 38 -8.67 -13.21 10.51
N GLU A 39 -7.53 -13.75 10.09
CA GLU A 39 -7.50 -14.97 9.26
C GLU A 39 -8.19 -16.15 9.97
N ASP A 40 -7.97 -16.30 11.27
CA ASP A 40 -8.63 -17.32 12.10
C ASP A 40 -10.15 -17.12 12.16
N GLY A 41 -10.59 -15.87 12.29
CA GLY A 41 -12.01 -15.54 12.34
C GLY A 41 -12.71 -15.78 11.00
N VAL A 42 -12.04 -15.50 9.87
CA VAL A 42 -12.50 -15.87 8.53
C VAL A 42 -12.52 -17.39 8.35
N ALA A 43 -11.48 -18.10 8.83
CA ALA A 43 -11.41 -19.56 8.74
C ALA A 43 -12.54 -20.25 9.54
N ALA A 44 -12.96 -19.65 10.66
CA ALA A 44 -14.05 -20.11 11.50
C ALA A 44 -15.45 -19.85 10.93
N MET A 45 -15.59 -19.06 9.85
CA MET A 45 -16.89 -18.80 9.21
C MET A 45 -17.45 -20.06 8.54
N THR A 46 -18.70 -20.38 8.85
CA THR A 46 -19.39 -21.55 8.29
C THR A 46 -20.16 -21.22 7.01
N ALA A 47 -20.58 -19.97 6.82
CA ALA A 47 -21.30 -19.53 5.64
C ALA A 47 -20.29 -19.30 4.49
N PRO A 48 -20.39 -20.03 3.35
CA PRO A 48 -19.41 -19.93 2.27
C PRO A 48 -19.29 -18.52 1.67
N GLU A 49 -20.42 -17.81 1.56
CA GLU A 49 -20.46 -16.45 1.01
C GLU A 49 -19.78 -15.44 1.95
N GLU A 50 -20.05 -15.52 3.26
CA GLU A 50 -19.41 -14.66 4.26
C GLU A 50 -17.90 -14.93 4.35
N LYS A 51 -17.52 -16.21 4.27
CA LYS A 51 -16.12 -16.63 4.26
C LYS A 51 -15.38 -16.06 3.05
N GLN A 52 -15.92 -16.20 1.85
CA GLN A 52 -15.31 -15.67 0.63
C GLN A 52 -15.26 -14.13 0.65
N LEU A 53 -16.29 -13.49 1.20
CA LEU A 53 -16.28 -12.04 1.43
C LEU A 53 -15.12 -11.64 2.36
N GLY A 54 -14.93 -12.37 3.46
CA GLY A 54 -13.85 -12.15 4.39
C GLY A 54 -12.47 -12.33 3.77
N GLU A 55 -12.25 -13.45 3.07
CA GLU A 55 -11.02 -13.70 2.32
C GLU A 55 -10.73 -12.56 1.33
N CYS A 56 -11.76 -12.09 0.63
CA CYS A 56 -11.64 -10.97 -0.30
C CYS A 56 -11.30 -9.64 0.39
N LEU A 57 -11.91 -9.33 1.54
CA LEU A 57 -11.56 -8.13 2.31
C LEU A 57 -10.09 -8.13 2.74
N HIS A 58 -9.59 -9.28 3.21
CA HIS A 58 -8.18 -9.46 3.54
C HIS A 58 -7.27 -9.21 2.33
N GLU A 59 -7.63 -9.68 1.14
CA GLU A 59 -6.87 -9.42 -0.08
C GLU A 59 -6.88 -7.94 -0.50
N CYS A 60 -8.04 -7.28 -0.44
CA CYS A 60 -8.16 -5.87 -0.81
C CYS A 60 -7.44 -4.93 0.16
N TRP A 61 -7.34 -5.31 1.44
CA TRP A 61 -6.66 -4.52 2.47
C TRP A 61 -5.19 -4.89 2.63
N ALA A 62 -4.70 -5.95 1.98
CA ALA A 62 -3.33 -6.42 2.13
C ALA A 62 -2.28 -5.37 1.73
N SER A 63 -2.55 -4.54 0.74
CA SER A 63 -1.64 -3.47 0.33
C SER A 63 -2.33 -2.34 -0.42
N TYR A 64 -1.78 -1.13 -0.29
CA TYR A 64 -2.25 0.07 -0.96
C TYR A 64 -1.10 0.86 -1.59
N VAL A 65 -1.39 1.49 -2.72
CA VAL A 65 -0.66 2.61 -3.28
C VAL A 65 -1.42 3.88 -2.89
N ILE A 66 -0.83 4.70 -2.02
CA ILE A 66 -1.46 5.92 -1.50
C ILE A 66 -0.80 7.13 -2.14
N THR A 67 -1.61 7.98 -2.78
CA THR A 67 -1.14 9.14 -3.54
C THR A 67 -1.79 10.43 -3.06
N SER A 68 -1.01 11.51 -2.99
CA SER A 68 -1.55 12.85 -2.78
C SER A 68 -2.42 13.30 -3.97
N GLN A 69 -3.50 14.04 -3.70
CA GLN A 69 -4.44 14.56 -4.70
C GLN A 69 -4.47 16.09 -4.66
N PRO A 70 -3.36 16.78 -5.02
CA PRO A 70 -3.25 18.24 -4.86
C PRO A 70 -4.33 19.01 -5.63
N ALA A 71 -4.84 18.45 -6.73
CA ALA A 71 -5.95 19.02 -7.49
C ALA A 71 -7.29 19.06 -6.72
N LYS A 72 -7.47 18.18 -5.73
CA LYS A 72 -8.63 18.14 -4.82
C LYS A 72 -8.38 18.88 -3.49
N GLY A 73 -7.16 19.36 -3.26
CA GLY A 73 -6.75 20.06 -2.04
C GLY A 73 -5.49 19.46 -1.43
N ALA A 74 -4.78 20.25 -0.61
CA ALA A 74 -3.52 19.84 0.02
C ALA A 74 -3.68 18.62 0.95
N ASN A 75 -4.86 18.45 1.52
CA ASN A 75 -5.21 17.39 2.47
C ASN A 75 -5.94 16.21 1.81
N ALA A 76 -6.08 16.20 0.48
CA ALA A 76 -6.72 15.11 -0.23
C ALA A 76 -5.69 14.04 -0.62
N ALA A 77 -6.06 12.78 -0.43
CA ALA A 77 -5.26 11.63 -0.87
C ALA A 77 -6.18 10.55 -1.47
N LEU A 78 -5.56 9.56 -2.11
CA LEU A 78 -6.24 8.44 -2.74
C LEU A 78 -5.50 7.15 -2.39
N ALA A 79 -6.19 6.22 -1.74
CA ALA A 79 -5.66 4.89 -1.45
C ALA A 79 -6.22 3.89 -2.46
N LYS A 80 -5.37 3.45 -3.39
CA LYS A 80 -5.71 2.43 -4.37
C LYS A 80 -5.18 1.07 -3.88
N PRO A 81 -6.03 0.05 -3.70
CA PRO A 81 -5.57 -1.32 -3.47
C PRO A 81 -4.60 -1.78 -4.56
N GLU A 82 -3.56 -2.55 -4.22
CA GLU A 82 -2.62 -3.06 -5.22
C GLU A 82 -3.26 -4.14 -6.12
N ARG A 83 -4.26 -4.86 -5.60
CA ARG A 83 -5.12 -5.76 -6.37
C ARG A 83 -6.37 -5.02 -6.79
N ASP A 84 -6.78 -5.17 -8.05
CA ASP A 84 -8.04 -4.60 -8.54
C ASP A 84 -9.25 -5.53 -8.23
N SER A 85 -9.03 -6.84 -8.03
CA SER A 85 -10.07 -7.81 -7.69
C SER A 85 -9.55 -8.95 -6.79
N CYS A 86 -10.48 -9.64 -6.12
CA CYS A 86 -10.20 -10.78 -5.26
C CYS A 86 -10.01 -12.08 -6.05
N SER A 87 -9.28 -13.03 -5.47
CA SER A 87 -9.03 -14.36 -6.06
C SER A 87 -10.23 -15.32 -6.00
N THR A 88 -11.31 -14.90 -5.34
CA THR A 88 -12.53 -15.69 -5.16
C THR A 88 -13.33 -15.83 -6.45
N ASN A 89 -14.22 -16.84 -6.50
CA ASN A 89 -15.12 -17.06 -7.64
C ASN A 89 -16.17 -15.94 -7.85
N PHE A 90 -16.30 -15.02 -6.89
CA PHE A 90 -17.11 -13.82 -7.02
C PHE A 90 -16.25 -12.66 -7.51
N GLU A 91 -16.75 -11.92 -8.50
CA GLU A 91 -16.10 -10.73 -9.04
C GLU A 91 -16.25 -9.54 -8.07
N ILE A 92 -15.57 -9.63 -6.93
CA ILE A 92 -15.52 -8.54 -5.97
C ILE A 92 -14.35 -7.64 -6.32
N ILE A 93 -14.67 -6.36 -6.55
CA ILE A 93 -13.70 -5.34 -6.98
C ILE A 93 -13.14 -4.63 -5.75
N CYS A 94 -11.83 -4.66 -5.60
CA CYS A 94 -11.14 -3.92 -4.57
C CYS A 94 -11.20 -2.43 -4.90
N SER A 95 -12.00 -1.71 -4.12
CA SER A 95 -12.37 -0.34 -4.47
C SER A 95 -11.33 0.66 -3.98
N THR A 96 -11.10 1.68 -4.81
CA THR A 96 -10.24 2.82 -4.43
C THR A 96 -10.95 3.66 -3.37
N VAL A 97 -10.20 4.13 -2.38
CA VAL A 97 -10.71 4.94 -1.26
C VAL A 97 -10.23 6.37 -1.39
N GLU A 98 -11.16 7.31 -1.51
CA GLU A 98 -10.84 8.74 -1.40
C GLU A 98 -10.60 9.08 0.08
N LEU A 99 -9.45 9.66 0.37
CA LEU A 99 -9.03 9.99 1.74
C LEU A 99 -9.01 11.50 1.96
N SER A 100 -9.50 11.91 3.12
CA SER A 100 -9.30 13.25 3.67
C SER A 100 -8.33 13.19 4.83
N CYS A 101 -7.31 14.04 4.82
CA CYS A 101 -6.24 14.08 5.81
C CYS A 101 -6.38 15.27 6.77
N THR A 102 -5.82 15.11 7.96
CA THR A 102 -5.78 16.17 8.98
C THR A 102 -4.80 17.28 8.58
N LYS A 103 -3.68 16.89 7.96
CA LYS A 103 -2.63 17.77 7.44
C LYS A 103 -2.30 17.43 5.99
N PRO A 104 -1.54 18.29 5.27
CA PRO A 104 -1.02 17.93 3.96
C PRO A 104 -0.32 16.56 3.97
N PHE A 105 -0.48 15.78 2.91
CA PHE A 105 -0.07 14.37 2.88
C PHE A 105 1.41 14.11 3.24
N GLY A 106 2.30 15.08 3.03
CA GLY A 106 3.72 14.95 3.39
C GLY A 106 4.09 15.36 4.82
N GLU A 107 3.14 15.80 5.65
CA GLU A 107 3.43 16.25 7.02
C GLU A 107 3.24 15.12 8.04
N PHE A 108 4.06 15.13 9.10
CA PHE A 108 4.04 14.14 10.18
C PHE A 108 3.92 14.80 11.58
N PRO A 109 3.16 14.22 12.53
CA PRO A 109 2.25 13.07 12.39
C PRO A 109 0.98 13.47 11.63
N ASN A 110 0.28 12.49 11.05
CA ASN A 110 -0.92 12.70 10.24
C ASN A 110 -1.92 11.56 10.40
N ALA A 111 -3.18 11.84 10.08
CA ALA A 111 -4.22 10.83 9.97
C ALA A 111 -5.14 11.19 8.81
N CYS A 112 -5.53 10.18 8.06
CA CYS A 112 -6.47 10.32 6.95
C CYS A 112 -7.56 9.27 7.02
N SER A 113 -8.75 9.60 6.58
CA SER A 113 -9.91 8.70 6.60
C SER A 113 -10.74 8.80 5.32
N GLY A 114 -11.46 7.72 5.01
CA GLY A 114 -12.32 7.64 3.83
C GLY A 114 -13.38 6.55 3.95
N THR A 115 -14.35 6.60 3.05
CA THR A 115 -15.38 5.55 2.92
C THR A 115 -14.95 4.58 1.84
N VAL A 116 -15.01 3.28 2.11
CA VAL A 116 -14.71 2.24 1.13
C VAL A 116 -15.97 1.97 0.30
N PRO A 117 -16.00 2.33 -1.00
CA PRO A 117 -17.20 2.23 -1.80
C PRO A 117 -17.37 0.81 -2.32
N LEU A 118 -17.87 -0.09 -1.49
CA LEU A 118 -18.13 -1.48 -1.88
C LEU A 118 -19.56 -1.62 -2.37
N ALA A 119 -19.78 -1.31 -3.66
CA ALA A 119 -21.10 -1.36 -4.30
C ALA A 119 -21.83 -2.71 -4.13
N GLN A 120 -21.06 -3.79 -3.98
CA GLN A 120 -21.56 -5.16 -3.85
C GLN A 120 -21.81 -5.58 -2.39
N MET A 121 -21.38 -4.79 -1.40
CA MET A 121 -21.50 -5.13 0.04
C MET A 121 -22.63 -4.37 0.74
N GLN A 122 -23.60 -3.84 -0.01
CA GLN A 122 -24.77 -3.21 0.58
C GLN A 122 -25.55 -4.23 1.44
N PRO A 123 -26.02 -3.83 2.64
CA PRO A 123 -26.15 -2.44 3.12
C PRO A 123 -24.94 -1.88 3.89
N ASN A 124 -23.88 -2.65 4.12
CA ASN A 124 -22.84 -2.28 5.07
C ASN A 124 -21.77 -1.39 4.41
N ALA A 125 -21.71 -0.12 4.84
CA ALA A 125 -20.57 0.75 4.53
C ALA A 125 -19.35 0.30 5.35
N TYR A 126 -18.14 0.47 4.79
CA TYR A 126 -16.90 0.33 5.55
C TYR A 126 -16.18 1.67 5.55
N TYR A 127 -15.59 2.01 6.69
CA TYR A 127 -14.86 3.24 6.89
C TYR A 127 -13.42 2.89 7.25
N LEU A 128 -12.45 3.50 6.57
CA LEU A 128 -11.03 3.22 6.70
C LEU A 128 -10.32 4.47 7.21
N ALA A 129 -9.40 4.32 8.16
CA ALA A 129 -8.50 5.37 8.61
C ALA A 129 -7.05 4.87 8.71
N PHE A 130 -6.12 5.71 8.26
CA PHE A 130 -4.68 5.54 8.42
C PHE A 130 -4.15 6.55 9.43
N TYR A 131 -3.24 6.11 10.30
CA TYR A 131 -2.62 6.91 11.36
C TYR A 131 -1.10 6.80 11.24
N ALA A 132 -0.43 7.92 11.00
CA ALA A 132 1.02 8.02 11.00
C ALA A 132 1.47 8.78 12.26
N TYR A 133 2.17 8.08 13.14
CA TYR A 133 2.60 8.59 14.45
C TYR A 133 3.91 7.94 14.90
N SER A 134 4.43 8.30 16.08
CA SER A 134 5.59 7.62 16.65
C SER A 134 5.38 7.21 18.10
N GLN A 135 5.88 6.03 18.46
CA GLN A 135 5.79 5.44 19.80
C GLN A 135 7.19 5.28 20.40
N GLU A 136 7.31 5.16 21.72
CA GLU A 136 8.62 5.08 22.36
C GLU A 136 9.28 3.71 22.09
N ALA A 137 10.52 3.72 21.60
CA ALA A 137 11.30 2.51 21.29
C ALA A 137 12.40 2.23 22.33
N GLY A 138 12.44 3.03 23.41
CA GLY A 138 13.49 3.00 24.43
C GLY A 138 14.77 3.75 24.00
N GLY A 139 15.64 4.00 24.97
CA GLY A 139 16.93 4.68 24.72
C GLY A 139 16.82 6.13 24.24
N GLY A 140 15.68 6.79 24.47
CA GLY A 140 15.40 8.14 23.97
C GLY A 140 15.06 8.21 22.48
N ASN A 141 14.81 7.07 21.85
CA ASN A 141 14.35 6.97 20.47
C ASN A 141 12.86 6.65 20.42
N SER A 142 12.24 7.02 19.31
CA SER A 142 10.89 6.66 18.95
C SER A 142 10.87 5.88 17.64
N GLU A 143 9.90 4.98 17.51
CA GLU A 143 9.61 4.22 16.31
C GLU A 143 8.41 4.82 15.60
N LYS A 144 8.52 5.03 14.29
CA LYS A 144 7.43 5.51 13.44
C LYS A 144 6.50 4.36 13.06
N VAL A 145 5.20 4.59 13.18
CA VAL A 145 4.15 3.58 12.99
C VAL A 145 3.10 4.11 12.01
N LEU A 146 2.68 3.26 11.07
CA LEU A 146 1.51 3.47 10.23
C LEU A 146 0.40 2.48 10.64
N ALA A 147 -0.51 2.89 11.50
CA ALA A 147 -1.63 2.04 11.90
C ALA A 147 -2.85 2.24 11.00
N THR A 148 -3.72 1.25 10.94
CA THR A 148 -5.03 1.32 10.31
C THR A 148 -6.15 0.98 11.27
N ARG A 149 -7.33 1.56 11.02
CA ARG A 149 -8.59 1.14 11.61
C ARG A 149 -9.64 1.01 10.51
N VAL A 150 -10.35 -0.11 10.48
CA VAL A 150 -11.55 -0.28 9.66
C VAL A 150 -12.75 -0.41 10.58
N VAL A 151 -13.79 0.38 10.35
CA VAL A 151 -15.05 0.33 11.10
C VAL A 151 -16.15 -0.13 10.15
N THR A 152 -16.93 -1.11 10.58
CA THR A 152 -18.09 -1.58 9.82
C THR A 152 -19.31 -0.71 10.10
N GLY A 153 -20.17 -0.57 9.08
CA GLY A 153 -21.45 0.12 9.13
C GLY A 153 -22.52 -0.58 9.99
N LYS A 154 -22.17 -1.69 10.65
CA LYS A 154 -23.09 -2.49 11.47
C LYS A 154 -23.36 -1.81 12.80
N GLU A 155 -24.44 -2.23 13.46
CA GLU A 155 -24.77 -1.85 14.83
C GLU A 155 -24.87 -3.13 15.69
N PRO A 156 -23.93 -3.38 16.64
CA PRO A 156 -22.78 -2.54 16.99
C PRO A 156 -21.68 -2.55 15.90
N PRO A 157 -20.89 -1.47 15.80
CA PRO A 157 -19.80 -1.39 14.84
C PRO A 157 -18.69 -2.36 15.21
N GLU A 158 -18.25 -3.16 14.24
CA GLU A 158 -17.07 -4.00 14.38
C GLU A 158 -15.83 -3.18 13.97
N ILE A 159 -14.76 -3.30 14.74
CA ILE A 159 -13.53 -2.54 14.51
C ILE A 159 -12.38 -3.51 14.26
N CYS A 160 -11.78 -3.38 13.09
CA CYS A 160 -10.56 -4.05 12.68
C CYS A 160 -9.38 -3.09 12.86
N SER A 161 -8.29 -3.56 13.46
CA SER A 161 -7.10 -2.80 13.82
C SER A 161 -5.82 -3.46 13.33
N GLY A 162 -5.01 -2.79 12.52
CA GLY A 162 -3.75 -3.37 12.01
C GLY A 162 -2.62 -2.35 11.87
N THR A 163 -1.45 -2.82 11.45
CA THR A 163 -0.26 -1.99 11.19
C THR A 163 0.26 -2.26 9.78
N TYR A 164 0.65 -1.19 9.10
CA TYR A 164 1.24 -1.24 7.77
C TYR A 164 2.74 -0.95 7.81
N GLY A 165 3.50 -1.73 7.06
CA GLY A 165 4.87 -1.40 6.69
C GLY A 165 4.90 -0.53 5.42
N VAL A 166 5.91 0.32 5.29
CA VAL A 166 6.12 1.17 4.11
C VAL A 166 7.19 0.54 3.22
N ARG A 167 6.82 0.02 2.04
CA ARG A 167 7.77 -0.56 1.06
C ARG A 167 8.56 0.50 0.33
N LYS A 168 7.88 1.57 -0.07
CA LYS A 168 8.42 2.62 -0.93
C LYS A 168 7.72 3.93 -0.65
N ALA A 169 8.49 5.00 -0.51
CA ALA A 169 7.98 6.36 -0.49
C ALA A 169 8.72 7.13 -1.60
N PHE A 170 7.98 7.65 -2.58
CA PHE A 170 8.52 8.58 -3.56
C PHE A 170 8.35 10.00 -3.04
N GLY A 171 9.44 10.76 -3.04
CA GLY A 171 9.47 12.11 -2.47
C GLY A 171 9.50 12.14 -0.95
N ASP A 172 10.06 11.10 -0.30
CA ASP A 172 10.29 10.96 1.15
C ASP A 172 9.07 11.11 2.07
N ASN A 173 7.84 11.01 1.53
CA ASN A 173 6.65 11.46 2.22
C ASN A 173 5.49 10.46 2.09
N CYS A 174 5.43 9.48 3.00
CA CYS A 174 4.22 8.67 3.22
C CYS A 174 3.54 9.15 4.49
N PHE A 175 2.58 10.07 4.45
CA PHE A 175 2.07 10.72 5.68
C PHE A 175 3.20 11.39 6.50
N GLY A 176 4.22 11.92 5.81
CA GLY A 176 5.48 12.42 6.39
C GLY A 176 6.36 11.35 7.05
N LEU A 177 6.04 10.07 6.88
CA LEU A 177 6.92 8.95 7.23
C LEU A 177 8.04 8.87 6.19
N THR A 178 9.27 8.87 6.71
CA THR A 178 10.49 8.51 5.99
C THR A 178 10.66 6.99 6.06
N THR A 179 11.41 6.41 5.11
CA THR A 179 11.74 4.96 5.13
C THR A 179 12.57 4.54 6.36
N ASN A 180 13.16 5.50 7.08
CA ASN A 180 13.78 5.26 8.38
C ASN A 180 12.70 5.18 9.47
N SER A 181 12.62 4.03 10.13
CA SER A 181 11.64 3.76 11.18
C SER A 181 11.96 4.37 12.54
N GLN A 182 13.17 4.91 12.77
CA GLN A 182 13.57 5.49 14.06
C GLN A 182 13.79 7.01 13.97
N GLU A 183 13.34 7.73 15.00
CA GLU A 183 13.55 9.16 15.20
C GLU A 183 14.06 9.42 16.62
N ALA A 184 15.05 10.29 16.77
CA ALA A 184 15.53 10.70 18.08
C ALA A 184 14.50 11.61 18.76
N GLY A 185 14.22 11.36 20.03
CA GLY A 185 13.26 12.15 20.82
C GLY A 185 12.00 11.35 21.22
N PRO A 186 11.08 12.03 21.92
CA PRO A 186 9.85 11.39 22.41
C PRO A 186 8.93 11.00 21.25
N GLY A 187 8.10 9.99 21.49
CA GLY A 187 6.99 9.64 20.62
C GLY A 187 6.04 10.82 20.40
N ARG A 188 5.34 10.82 19.26
CA ARG A 188 4.31 11.80 18.93
C ARG A 188 2.98 11.07 18.83
N ASP A 189 2.00 11.54 19.60
CA ASP A 189 0.69 10.91 19.66
C ASP A 189 -0.01 10.84 18.29
N PRO A 190 -0.79 9.79 18.04
CA PRO A 190 -1.57 9.67 16.82
C PRO A 190 -2.66 10.75 16.75
N PRO A 191 -2.74 11.51 15.65
CA PRO A 191 -3.80 12.49 15.48
C PRO A 191 -5.13 11.80 15.19
N GLN A 192 -6.23 12.44 15.58
CA GLN A 192 -7.57 11.97 15.24
C GLN A 192 -7.82 12.17 13.74
N PRO A 193 -8.28 11.15 12.99
CA PRO A 193 -8.64 11.30 11.59
C PRO A 193 -9.85 12.23 11.42
N PRO A 194 -9.98 12.88 10.25
CA PRO A 194 -11.18 13.65 9.93
C PRO A 194 -12.46 12.82 10.09
N ALA A 195 -13.52 13.44 10.61
CA ALA A 195 -14.81 12.80 10.74
C ALA A 195 -15.41 12.51 9.36
N ILE A 196 -16.11 11.37 9.22
CA ILE A 196 -16.86 11.01 8.02
C ILE A 196 -18.35 11.14 8.34
N ASP A 197 -19.07 11.85 7.48
CA ASP A 197 -20.51 12.02 7.62
C ASP A 197 -21.23 10.66 7.60
N ASN A 198 -22.20 10.50 8.50
CA ASN A 198 -23.03 9.28 8.63
C ASN A 198 -22.26 8.01 9.03
N MET A 199 -21.04 8.13 9.55
CA MET A 199 -20.33 7.01 10.15
C MET A 199 -20.99 6.61 11.48
N PRO A 200 -21.30 5.33 11.74
CA PRO A 200 -22.08 4.90 12.91
C PRO A 200 -21.34 5.13 14.23
N ALA A 201 -20.00 5.09 14.21
CA ALA A 201 -19.15 5.41 15.34
C ALA A 201 -17.86 6.06 14.86
N GLN A 202 -17.30 6.96 15.66
CA GLN A 202 -16.00 7.54 15.36
C GLN A 202 -14.92 6.45 15.42
N PHE A 203 -13.84 6.63 14.65
CA PHE A 203 -12.70 5.75 14.79
C PHE A 203 -12.13 5.83 16.22
N PRO A 204 -11.87 4.68 16.86
CA PRO A 204 -11.32 4.68 18.21
C PRO A 204 -9.92 5.29 18.22
N PRO A 205 -9.53 5.96 19.31
CA PRO A 205 -8.18 6.47 19.45
C PRO A 205 -7.16 5.32 19.41
N VAL A 206 -6.01 5.57 18.82
CA VAL A 206 -4.86 4.68 18.91
C VAL A 206 -4.10 5.07 20.17
N GLU A 207 -3.93 4.16 21.12
CA GLU A 207 -3.13 4.42 22.31
C GLU A 207 -1.66 4.09 22.01
N PRO A 208 -0.75 5.09 21.95
CA PRO A 208 0.67 4.81 21.81
C PRO A 208 1.15 4.03 23.05
N ASN A 209 1.91 2.95 22.82
CA ASN A 209 2.50 2.08 23.84
C ASN A 209 1.59 1.04 24.54
N LYS A 210 0.33 0.84 24.13
CA LYS A 210 -0.36 -0.42 24.46
C LYS A 210 -0.17 -1.40 23.32
N GLU A 211 0.58 -2.47 23.61
CA GLU A 211 0.50 -3.72 22.86
C GLU A 211 -0.99 -4.06 22.64
N PRO A 212 -1.40 -4.41 21.40
CA PRO A 212 -2.82 -4.55 21.06
C PRO A 212 -3.48 -5.49 22.07
N THR A 213 -4.28 -4.92 22.96
CA THR A 213 -5.00 -5.68 23.96
C THR A 213 -6.10 -6.39 23.22
N THR A 214 -5.84 -7.64 22.84
CA THR A 214 -6.83 -8.57 22.34
C THR A 214 -8.01 -8.51 23.30
N SER A 215 -9.13 -7.97 22.83
CA SER A 215 -10.38 -7.98 23.58
C SER A 215 -10.89 -9.42 23.58
N THR A 216 -10.28 -10.27 24.42
CA THR A 216 -10.72 -11.62 24.67
C THR A 216 -12.01 -11.53 25.48
N SER A 217 -13.14 -11.58 24.78
CA SER A 217 -14.40 -11.98 25.39
C SER A 217 -14.19 -13.37 26.00
N ALA A 218 -14.10 -13.43 27.32
CA ALA A 218 -13.87 -14.65 28.07
C ALA A 218 -15.02 -15.65 27.83
N SER A 219 -14.78 -16.66 26.99
CA SER A 219 -15.55 -17.89 27.01
C SER A 219 -14.76 -18.91 27.81
N THR A 220 -15.25 -19.20 29.02
CA THR A 220 -14.71 -20.20 29.94
C THR A 220 -14.87 -21.59 29.34
N SER A 221 -13.79 -22.17 28.81
CA SER A 221 -13.73 -23.61 28.54
C SER A 221 -12.56 -24.23 29.29
N THR A 222 -12.91 -25.03 30.28
CA THR A 222 -12.01 -25.84 31.12
C THR A 222 -11.40 -26.96 30.28
N THR A 223 -10.08 -27.01 30.13
CA THR A 223 -9.38 -28.22 29.70
C THR A 223 -8.00 -28.31 30.37
N ASP A 224 -7.72 -29.49 30.92
CA ASP A 224 -6.52 -29.89 31.66
C ASP A 224 -5.21 -29.85 30.85
N PRO A 225 -4.03 -29.82 31.52
CA PRO A 225 -2.74 -29.59 30.88
C PRO A 225 -2.12 -30.85 30.27
N VAL A 226 -1.62 -30.73 29.03
CA VAL A 226 -0.81 -31.74 28.31
C VAL A 226 0.65 -31.26 28.27
N PRO A 227 1.65 -32.15 28.46
CA PRO A 227 3.02 -31.75 28.75
C PRO A 227 3.83 -31.39 27.50
N ASP A 228 4.73 -30.44 27.75
CA ASP A 228 5.73 -29.83 26.89
C ASP A 228 6.78 -30.84 26.39
N ASN A 229 7.05 -30.82 25.08
CA ASN A 229 8.18 -31.49 24.45
C ASN A 229 8.94 -30.48 23.59
N GLY A 230 9.86 -29.77 24.24
CA GLY A 230 10.73 -28.79 23.62
C GLY A 230 11.59 -29.37 22.48
N LYS A 231 11.51 -28.70 21.32
CA LYS A 231 12.57 -28.72 20.29
C LYS A 231 12.81 -27.30 19.78
N THR A 232 13.81 -26.66 20.37
CA THR A 232 14.44 -25.45 19.82
C THR A 232 15.17 -25.78 18.51
N VAL A 233 14.64 -25.32 17.39
CA VAL A 233 15.35 -25.32 16.10
C VAL A 233 16.18 -24.04 16.02
N LYS A 234 17.51 -24.18 16.06
CA LYS A 234 18.45 -23.07 15.80
C LYS A 234 18.62 -22.91 14.30
N TYR A 235 18.12 -21.82 13.73
CA TYR A 235 18.44 -21.42 12.36
C TYR A 235 19.79 -20.70 12.35
N GLY A 236 20.81 -21.35 11.80
CA GLY A 236 22.13 -20.77 11.59
C GLY A 236 22.17 -19.93 10.32
N LEU A 237 22.83 -18.78 10.38
CA LEU A 237 23.04 -17.82 9.28
C LEU A 237 23.84 -18.37 8.06
N GLY A 238 24.16 -19.66 8.03
CA GLY A 238 25.03 -20.29 7.02
C GLY A 238 24.33 -20.85 5.78
N ASP A 239 23.00 -21.06 5.82
CA ASP A 239 22.31 -21.86 4.80
C ASP A 239 21.63 -21.05 3.68
N PHE A 240 21.66 -19.72 3.73
CA PHE A 240 21.02 -18.85 2.72
C PHE A 240 21.88 -18.54 1.48
N LEU A 241 23.20 -18.74 1.55
CA LEU A 241 24.12 -18.41 0.45
C LEU A 241 23.85 -19.14 -0.90
N PRO A 242 23.55 -20.45 -0.94
CA PRO A 242 23.38 -21.14 -2.22
C PRO A 242 22.09 -20.74 -2.96
N TRP A 243 21.04 -20.31 -2.25
CA TRP A 243 19.79 -19.88 -2.87
C TRP A 243 19.92 -18.52 -3.57
N VAL A 244 20.64 -17.57 -2.95
CA VAL A 244 20.87 -16.24 -3.52
C VAL A 244 21.72 -16.33 -4.79
N ALA A 245 22.74 -17.17 -4.80
CA ALA A 245 23.56 -17.41 -6.00
C ALA A 245 22.74 -17.99 -7.17
N GLY A 246 21.81 -18.91 -6.87
CA GLY A 246 20.91 -19.49 -7.88
C GLY A 246 19.99 -18.45 -8.52
N VAL A 247 19.39 -17.57 -7.72
CA VAL A 247 18.50 -16.50 -8.22
C VAL A 247 19.28 -15.47 -9.05
N CYS A 248 20.49 -15.09 -8.64
CA CYS A 248 21.34 -14.18 -9.42
C CYS A 248 21.74 -14.76 -10.78
N ALA A 249 22.10 -16.05 -10.85
CA ALA A 249 22.43 -16.70 -12.11
C ALA A 249 21.23 -16.73 -13.07
N LEU A 250 20.02 -17.01 -12.56
CA LEU A 250 18.79 -17.01 -13.35
C LEU A 250 18.49 -15.63 -13.95
N LEU A 251 18.64 -14.57 -13.15
CA LEU A 251 18.41 -13.19 -13.60
C LEU A 251 19.40 -12.76 -14.69
N LEU A 252 20.67 -13.21 -14.62
CA LEU A 252 21.66 -12.93 -15.66
C LEU A 252 21.33 -13.62 -16.98
N VAL A 253 20.82 -14.85 -16.95
CA VAL A 253 20.40 -15.58 -18.16
C VAL A 253 19.19 -14.89 -18.81
N ILE A 254 18.18 -14.51 -18.01
CA ILE A 254 16.98 -13.82 -18.51
C ILE A 254 17.37 -12.45 -19.07
N GLY A 255 18.18 -11.68 -18.34
CA GLY A 255 18.67 -10.37 -18.78
C GLY A 255 19.49 -10.44 -20.07
N GLY A 256 20.41 -11.42 -20.18
CA GLY A 256 21.19 -11.66 -21.38
C GLY A 256 20.32 -12.04 -22.59
N GLY A 257 19.31 -12.89 -22.39
CA GLY A 257 18.36 -13.27 -23.44
C GLY A 257 17.54 -12.08 -23.96
N LEU A 258 17.05 -11.22 -23.05
CA LEU A 258 16.33 -10.00 -23.44
C LEU A 258 17.22 -8.99 -24.16
N TYR A 259 18.49 -8.87 -23.75
CA TYR A 259 19.46 -7.99 -24.40
C TYR A 259 19.75 -8.40 -25.85
N VAL A 260 20.01 -9.69 -26.10
CA VAL A 260 20.25 -10.23 -27.46
C VAL A 260 19.01 -10.08 -28.33
N ARG A 261 17.81 -10.26 -27.76
CA ARG A 261 16.56 -10.09 -28.51
C ARG A 261 16.36 -8.63 -28.93
N ARG A 262 16.67 -7.67 -28.05
CA ARG A 262 16.64 -6.23 -28.38
C ARG A 262 17.70 -5.84 -29.39
N SER A 263 18.91 -6.41 -29.31
CA SER A 263 19.97 -6.11 -30.28
C SER A 263 19.59 -6.57 -31.69
N ARG A 264 18.99 -7.76 -31.83
CA ARG A 264 18.48 -8.25 -33.12
C ARG A 264 17.41 -7.34 -33.72
N GLN A 265 16.45 -6.89 -32.91
CA GLN A 265 15.41 -5.97 -33.39
C GLN A 265 15.99 -4.63 -33.87
N ALA A 266 17.04 -4.13 -33.22
CA ALA A 266 17.71 -2.90 -33.64
C ALA A 266 18.46 -3.07 -34.98
N GLU A 267 19.02 -4.25 -35.25
CA GLU A 267 19.67 -4.55 -36.53
C GLU A 267 18.66 -4.67 -37.68
N GLU A 268 17.52 -5.31 -37.45
CA GLU A 268 16.44 -5.42 -38.46
C GLU A 268 15.89 -4.04 -38.85
N GLN A 269 15.73 -3.12 -37.90
CA GLN A 269 15.29 -1.75 -38.19
C GLN A 269 16.31 -0.95 -39.00
N ARG A 270 17.61 -1.20 -38.81
CA ARG A 270 18.66 -0.56 -39.62
C ARG A 270 18.64 -1.09 -41.06
N ALA A 271 18.45 -2.39 -41.25
CA ALA A 271 18.35 -3.00 -42.57
C ALA A 271 17.14 -2.49 -43.38
N LEU A 272 15.98 -2.31 -42.73
CA LEU A 272 14.78 -1.76 -43.37
C LEU A 272 14.93 -0.30 -43.81
N ARG A 273 15.59 0.55 -43.00
CA ARG A 273 15.83 1.96 -43.38
C ARG A 273 16.70 2.08 -44.62
N THR A 274 17.73 1.24 -44.74
CA THR A 274 18.59 1.22 -45.93
C THR A 274 17.87 0.78 -47.20
N SER A 275 16.86 -0.11 -47.14
CA SER A 275 16.13 -0.50 -48.35
C SER A 275 15.18 0.60 -48.83
N THR A 276 14.53 1.32 -47.92
CA THR A 276 13.62 2.43 -48.27
C THR A 276 14.33 3.62 -48.90
N GLU A 277 15.60 3.87 -48.57
CA GLU A 277 16.36 4.99 -49.12
C GLU A 277 16.75 4.75 -50.60
N VAL A 278 16.96 3.49 -50.99
CA VAL A 278 17.27 3.11 -52.39
C VAL A 278 16.03 3.23 -53.29
N GLU A 279 14.84 2.92 -52.77
CA GLU A 279 13.60 2.99 -53.55
C GLU A 279 13.19 4.44 -53.86
N ILE A 280 13.39 5.37 -52.92
CA ILE A 280 13.05 6.80 -53.12
C ILE A 280 13.99 7.47 -54.15
N GLN A 281 15.27 7.08 -54.22
CA GLN A 281 16.17 7.57 -55.27
C GLN A 281 15.81 7.04 -56.66
N SER A 282 15.32 5.80 -56.75
CA SER A 282 14.82 5.22 -58.00
C SER A 282 13.57 5.93 -58.54
N VAL A 283 12.67 6.37 -57.66
CA VAL A 283 11.44 7.04 -58.09
C VAL A 283 11.71 8.48 -58.53
N ASN A 284 12.68 9.17 -57.90
CA ASN A 284 13.04 10.54 -58.27
C ASN A 284 13.82 10.66 -59.59
N SER A 285 14.49 9.60 -60.07
CA SER A 285 15.20 9.62 -61.35
C SER A 285 14.28 9.42 -62.56
N LEU A 286 13.11 8.80 -62.36
CA LEU A 286 12.10 8.57 -63.41
C LEU A 286 11.23 9.81 -63.72
N ASN A 287 11.15 10.77 -62.79
CA ASN A 287 10.33 11.99 -62.95
C ASN A 287 11.08 13.17 -63.62
N ARG A 288 12.23 12.90 -64.25
CA ARG A 288 13.09 13.91 -64.87
C ARG A 288 13.17 13.84 -66.40
N PHE A 289 12.27 13.10 -67.05
CA PHE A 289 12.09 13.04 -68.50
C PHE A 289 10.75 13.63 -68.91
#